data_AF-A0A2T0LTK9-F1
#
_entry.id   AF-A0A2T0LTK9-F1
#
_cell.length_a   1.000
_cell.length_b   1.000
_cell.length_c   1.000
_cell.angle_alpha   90.00
_cell.angle_beta   90.00
_cell.angle_gamma   90.00
#
_symmetry.space_group_name_H-M   'P 1'
#
loop_
_entity.id
_entity.type
_entity.pdbx_description
1 polymer ?
#
loop_
_entity_poly.entity_id
_entity_poly.type
_entity_poly.pdbx_seq_one_letter_code
_entity_poly.pdbx_strand_id
1 'polypeptide(L)'
;MQYFATVEPQKRAAPHLHTAIRGSVPHEVIRQVTAATYHQVWWPAHDQLVYDGDAVPVWDMRTRGFVDPDTRQPLSTWDDAVEDVDEPAHVVTFGRQVHSKGILGGSEEAGRHIGYLTKYLTKSTGEVVEANSNRQRDHHDRLHAELAITPCSPRCAVWLLYGVQPQGANSKMTPGHCKGRAHRRATLGLPGRRVLVSRKWSGKSLADHKADRKTFVRDMLAGVGIEKPERDTSRLIWRKVESGDPHVPPRAHLLMHAISERIAWKAEYDRALLAAAGPPGGPETSAIEQAAA
;
A
#
# COMPACT_ATOMS: atom_id res chain seq x y z
N MET A 1 -9.51 -1.89 -14.80
CA MET A 1 -8.69 -2.99 -14.24
C MET A 1 -8.73 -2.93 -12.72
N GLN A 2 -9.23 -3.97 -12.05
CA GLN A 2 -9.16 -4.09 -10.59
C GLN A 2 -8.04 -5.07 -10.24
N TYR A 3 -7.23 -4.76 -9.24
CA TYR A 3 -6.21 -5.68 -8.76
C TYR A 3 -6.02 -5.59 -7.25
N PHE A 4 -5.54 -6.70 -6.71
CA PHE A 4 -5.00 -6.80 -5.37
C PHE A 4 -3.59 -7.36 -5.49
N ALA A 5 -2.62 -6.73 -4.83
CA ALA A 5 -1.26 -7.24 -4.82
C ALA A 5 -0.63 -7.19 -3.43
N THR A 6 0.33 -8.08 -3.22
CA THR A 6 1.15 -8.13 -2.01
C THR A 6 2.61 -8.13 -2.39
N VAL A 7 3.42 -7.37 -1.65
CA VAL A 7 4.87 -7.32 -1.78
C VAL A 7 5.46 -8.10 -0.61
N GLU A 8 6.06 -9.25 -0.90
CA GLU A 8 6.64 -10.14 0.11
C GLU A 8 8.16 -9.89 0.21
N PRO A 9 8.69 -9.63 1.41
CA PRO A 9 10.14 -9.63 1.62
C PRO A 9 10.67 -11.07 1.58
N GLN A 10 11.52 -11.41 0.61
CA GLN A 10 12.15 -12.73 0.59
C GLN A 10 13.45 -12.77 1.39
N LYS A 11 13.95 -13.98 1.69
CA LYS A 11 15.16 -14.28 2.50
C LYS A 11 16.46 -13.58 2.06
N ARG A 12 16.46 -12.86 0.92
CA ARG A 12 17.60 -12.11 0.38
C ARG A 12 17.31 -10.61 0.22
N ALA A 13 16.28 -10.09 0.88
CA ALA A 13 15.80 -8.71 0.75
C ALA A 13 15.36 -8.29 -0.66
N ALA A 14 15.24 -9.23 -1.61
CA ALA A 14 14.61 -8.99 -2.91
C ALA A 14 13.08 -9.14 -2.79
N PRO A 15 12.28 -8.08 -2.99
CA PRO A 15 10.84 -8.16 -2.83
C PRO A 15 10.18 -8.91 -4.00
N HIS A 16 9.21 -9.77 -3.70
CA HIS A 16 8.39 -10.45 -4.70
C HIS A 16 7.00 -9.82 -4.76
N LEU A 17 6.50 -9.58 -5.97
CA LEU A 17 5.16 -9.05 -6.20
C LEU A 17 4.21 -10.19 -6.57
N HIS A 18 3.18 -10.41 -5.76
CA HIS A 18 2.09 -11.34 -6.06
C HIS A 18 0.82 -10.55 -6.32
N THR A 19 0.24 -10.68 -7.52
CA THR A 19 -0.90 -9.86 -7.96
C THR A 19 -2.04 -10.73 -8.48
N ALA A 20 -3.25 -10.56 -7.94
CA ALA A 20 -4.49 -10.94 -8.59
C ALA A 20 -5.02 -9.77 -9.41
N ILE A 21 -5.23 -10.01 -10.71
CA ILE A 21 -5.79 -9.06 -11.64
C ILE A 21 -7.15 -9.58 -12.09
N ARG A 22 -8.18 -8.76 -11.97
CA ARG A 22 -9.50 -9.06 -12.54
C ARG A 22 -9.57 -8.56 -13.98
N GLY A 23 -9.83 -9.47 -14.91
CA GLY A 23 -10.04 -9.19 -16.34
C GLY A 23 -9.32 -10.19 -17.24
N SER A 24 -9.47 -10.01 -18.54
CA SER A 24 -8.85 -10.81 -19.60
C SER A 24 -7.61 -10.09 -20.16
N VAL A 25 -6.51 -10.11 -19.41
CA VAL A 25 -5.23 -9.53 -19.87
C VAL A 25 -4.38 -10.63 -20.50
N PRO A 26 -3.96 -10.49 -21.77
CA PRO A 26 -3.09 -11.48 -22.41
C PRO A 26 -1.79 -11.66 -21.64
N HIS A 27 -1.33 -12.92 -21.53
CA HIS A 27 -0.05 -13.24 -20.89
C HIS A 27 1.12 -12.49 -21.51
N GLU A 28 1.08 -12.28 -22.82
CA GLU A 28 2.12 -11.56 -23.55
C GLU A 28 2.23 -10.09 -23.14
N VAL A 29 1.09 -9.41 -22.95
CA VAL A 29 1.06 -8.05 -22.43
C VAL A 29 1.68 -7.98 -21.03
N ILE A 30 1.39 -8.97 -20.16
CA ILE A 30 2.00 -9.04 -18.84
C ILE A 30 3.53 -9.16 -18.98
N ARG A 31 4.03 -10.02 -19.86
CA ARG A 31 5.48 -10.19 -20.10
C ARG A 31 6.12 -8.91 -20.60
N GLN A 32 5.52 -8.24 -21.57
CA GLN A 32 6.01 -6.97 -22.11
C GLN A 32 6.08 -5.89 -21.03
N VAL A 33 5.02 -5.72 -20.24
CA VAL A 33 4.99 -4.74 -19.14
C VAL A 33 6.03 -5.06 -18.08
N THR A 34 6.24 -6.34 -17.74
CA THR A 34 7.28 -6.73 -16.78
C THR A 34 8.69 -6.59 -17.32
N ALA A 35 8.89 -6.73 -18.63
CA ALA A 35 10.18 -6.51 -19.27
C ALA A 35 10.53 -5.02 -19.39
N ALA A 36 9.53 -4.15 -19.36
CA ALA A 36 9.72 -2.71 -19.37
C ALA A 36 10.29 -2.18 -18.04
N THR A 37 10.82 -0.96 -18.08
CA THR A 37 11.25 -0.22 -16.90
C THR A 37 10.07 -0.01 -15.95
N TYR A 38 10.22 -0.48 -14.71
CA TYR A 38 9.19 -0.32 -13.68
C TYR A 38 9.20 1.09 -13.10
N HIS A 39 10.38 1.59 -12.74
CA HIS A 39 10.53 2.90 -12.13
C HIS A 39 11.91 3.49 -12.42
N GLN A 40 11.96 4.80 -12.63
CA GLN A 40 13.20 5.57 -12.73
C GLN A 40 13.24 6.54 -11.54
N VAL A 41 14.38 6.56 -10.85
CA VAL A 41 14.63 7.45 -9.72
C VAL A 41 15.43 8.64 -10.23
N TRP A 42 14.72 9.73 -10.53
CA TRP A 42 15.29 11.00 -10.99
C TRP A 42 15.63 11.87 -9.79
N TRP A 43 16.68 11.50 -9.07
CA TRP A 43 17.11 12.19 -7.85
C TRP A 43 18.51 12.80 -8.04
N PRO A 44 18.84 13.85 -7.28
CA PRO A 44 20.19 14.42 -7.27
C PRO A 44 21.25 13.37 -6.94
N ALA A 45 22.50 13.62 -7.32
CA ALA A 45 23.63 12.74 -7.03
C ALA A 45 23.76 12.46 -5.51
N HIS A 46 23.92 11.18 -5.15
CA HIS A 46 23.97 10.74 -3.76
C HIS A 46 24.92 9.55 -3.53
N ASP A 47 25.94 9.42 -4.38
CA ASP A 47 26.98 8.38 -4.24
C ASP A 47 28.10 8.80 -3.26
N GLN A 48 28.25 10.10 -3.01
CA GLN A 48 29.29 10.65 -2.14
C GLN A 48 28.69 11.61 -1.12
N LEU A 49 28.97 11.39 0.16
CA LEU A 49 28.60 12.33 1.21
C LEU A 49 29.45 13.60 1.06
N VAL A 50 28.78 14.75 1.08
CA VAL A 50 29.44 16.06 1.15
C VAL A 50 29.84 16.37 2.59
N TYR A 51 29.03 15.91 3.55
CA TYR A 51 29.25 16.08 4.99
C TYR A 51 29.28 14.70 5.67
N ASP A 52 30.49 14.19 5.97
CA ASP A 52 30.72 12.83 6.50
C ASP A 52 31.23 12.79 7.95
N GLY A 53 31.17 13.92 8.67
CA GLY A 53 31.59 14.05 10.06
C GLY A 53 30.69 14.96 10.91
N ASP A 54 31.28 15.64 11.90
CA ASP A 54 30.55 16.49 12.84
C ASP A 54 30.17 17.87 12.24
N ALA A 55 30.86 18.30 11.18
CA ALA A 55 30.56 19.52 10.46
C ALA A 55 29.41 19.30 9.47
N VAL A 56 28.18 19.47 9.95
CA VAL A 56 26.95 19.28 9.16
C VAL A 56 26.22 20.60 8.89
N PRO A 57 25.36 20.69 7.85
CA PRO A 57 24.61 21.90 7.55
C PRO A 57 23.76 22.38 8.72
N VAL A 58 23.68 23.70 8.85
CA VAL A 58 23.00 24.36 9.97
C VAL A 58 21.83 25.20 9.46
N TRP A 59 20.76 25.24 10.24
CA TRP A 59 19.59 26.05 9.90
C TRP A 59 19.89 27.55 10.09
N ASP A 60 19.69 28.34 9.05
CA ASP A 60 19.70 29.79 9.11
C ASP A 60 18.27 30.34 9.24
N MET A 61 18.01 31.02 10.36
CA MET A 61 16.70 31.63 10.64
C MET A 61 16.38 32.80 9.71
N ARG A 62 17.39 33.45 9.11
CA ARG A 62 17.19 34.60 8.21
C ARG A 62 16.70 34.16 6.84
N THR A 63 17.42 33.25 6.21
CA THR A 63 17.07 32.69 4.90
C THR A 63 16.01 31.59 4.97
N ARG A 64 15.74 31.06 6.17
CA ARG A 64 14.84 29.93 6.43
C ARG A 64 15.21 28.70 5.60
N GLY A 65 16.51 28.43 5.54
CA GLY A 65 17.09 27.28 4.85
C GLY A 65 18.31 26.74 5.59
N PHE A 66 18.81 25.61 5.14
CA PHE A 66 20.10 25.09 5.56
C PHE A 66 21.22 25.78 4.79
N VAL A 67 22.27 26.13 5.52
CA VAL A 67 23.51 26.68 4.97
C VAL A 67 24.68 25.78 5.36
N ASP A 68 25.72 25.83 4.54
CA ASP A 68 27.00 25.21 4.83
C ASP A 68 27.57 25.78 6.16
N PRO A 69 28.09 24.92 7.06
CA PRO A 69 28.49 25.35 8.40
C PRO A 69 29.63 26.37 8.37
N ASP A 70 30.55 26.27 7.41
CA ASP A 70 31.77 27.08 7.36
C ASP A 70 31.58 28.33 6.48
N THR A 71 31.11 28.14 5.25
CA THR A 71 30.97 29.22 4.26
C THR A 71 29.69 30.04 4.45
N ARG A 72 28.71 29.48 5.18
CA ARG A 72 27.37 30.06 5.36
C ARG A 72 26.60 30.25 4.04
N GLN A 73 27.05 29.61 2.96
CA GLN A 73 26.36 29.59 1.68
C GLN A 73 25.10 28.71 1.77
N PRO A 74 23.96 29.12 1.20
CA PRO A 74 22.77 28.28 1.12
C PRO A 74 23.03 26.99 0.34
N LEU A 75 22.48 25.88 0.83
CA LEU A 75 22.47 24.61 0.10
C LEU A 75 21.49 24.68 -1.08
N SER A 76 21.75 23.93 -2.15
CA SER A 76 20.82 23.80 -3.28
C SER A 76 19.47 23.26 -2.82
N THR A 77 18.37 23.81 -3.34
CA THR A 77 17.05 23.29 -3.00
C THR A 77 16.80 21.94 -3.68
N TRP A 78 15.85 21.17 -3.17
CA TRP A 78 15.45 19.91 -3.81
C TRP A 78 15.04 20.10 -5.26
N ASP A 79 14.26 21.15 -5.55
CA ASP A 79 13.71 21.37 -6.89
C ASP A 79 14.85 21.77 -7.85
N ASP A 80 15.73 22.69 -7.46
CA ASP A 80 16.92 23.07 -8.27
C ASP A 80 17.83 21.86 -8.52
N ALA A 81 18.12 21.09 -7.48
CA ALA A 81 19.01 19.93 -7.59
C ALA A 81 18.43 18.81 -8.47
N VAL A 82 17.10 18.75 -8.63
CA VAL A 82 16.43 17.80 -9.54
C VAL A 82 16.40 18.33 -10.97
N GLU A 83 16.34 19.64 -11.18
CA GLU A 83 16.41 20.26 -12.51
C GLU A 83 17.75 19.98 -13.20
N ASP A 84 18.84 19.88 -12.43
CA ASP A 84 20.19 19.56 -12.91
C ASP A 84 20.40 18.05 -13.23
N VAL A 85 19.37 17.21 -13.08
CA VAL A 85 19.50 15.75 -13.28
C VAL A 85 19.26 15.38 -14.75
N ASP A 86 20.35 15.08 -15.46
CA ASP A 86 20.30 14.63 -16.86
C ASP A 86 20.01 13.13 -17.03
N GLU A 87 20.34 12.32 -16.02
CA GLU A 87 20.16 10.86 -16.05
C GLU A 87 19.57 10.31 -14.74
N PRO A 88 18.75 9.23 -14.79
CA PRO A 88 18.16 8.67 -13.59
C PRO A 88 19.22 7.97 -12.74
N ALA A 89 19.35 8.35 -11.48
CA ALA A 89 20.26 7.72 -10.52
C ALA A 89 20.07 6.20 -10.44
N HIS A 90 18.82 5.73 -10.49
CA HIS A 90 18.52 4.30 -10.54
C HIS A 90 17.39 3.99 -11.51
N VAL A 91 17.53 2.86 -12.22
CA VAL A 91 16.49 2.25 -13.03
C VAL A 91 16.10 0.92 -12.41
N VAL A 92 14.84 0.82 -11.98
CA VAL A 92 14.27 -0.38 -11.39
C VAL A 92 13.52 -1.14 -12.47
N THR A 93 13.83 -2.43 -12.62
CA THR A 93 13.17 -3.37 -13.53
C THR A 93 12.66 -4.58 -12.75
N PHE A 94 11.68 -5.30 -13.30
CA PHE A 94 11.33 -6.60 -12.74
C PHE A 94 12.40 -7.64 -13.12
N GLY A 95 12.59 -8.61 -12.22
CA GLY A 95 13.43 -9.77 -12.52
C GLY A 95 12.84 -10.62 -13.65
N ARG A 96 13.68 -11.50 -14.22
CA ARG A 96 13.31 -12.39 -15.35
C ARG A 96 12.17 -13.37 -15.05
N GLN A 97 11.85 -13.60 -13.77
CA GLN A 97 10.87 -14.59 -13.35
C GLN A 97 9.47 -14.00 -13.35
N VAL A 98 8.71 -14.29 -14.40
CA VAL A 98 7.32 -13.87 -14.55
C VAL A 98 6.46 -15.10 -14.73
N HIS A 99 5.54 -15.33 -13.79
CA HIS A 99 4.65 -16.48 -13.81
C HIS A 99 3.20 -15.99 -13.74
N SER A 100 2.57 -15.88 -14.90
CA SER A 100 1.17 -15.48 -15.05
C SER A 100 0.29 -16.70 -15.33
N LYS A 101 -0.87 -16.76 -14.68
CA LYS A 101 -1.89 -17.82 -14.85
C LYS A 101 -3.25 -17.19 -15.14
N GLY A 102 -3.92 -17.66 -16.17
CA GLY A 102 -5.34 -17.39 -16.41
C GLY A 102 -6.17 -18.33 -15.55
N ILE A 103 -7.10 -17.79 -14.76
CA ILE A 103 -7.93 -18.58 -13.84
C ILE A 103 -9.39 -18.19 -14.07
N LEU A 104 -10.25 -19.17 -14.27
CA LEU A 104 -11.69 -18.96 -14.40
C LEU A 104 -12.28 -18.55 -13.04
N GLY A 105 -13.09 -17.48 -13.06
CA GLY A 105 -13.80 -17.02 -11.87
C GLY A 105 -14.80 -18.08 -11.38
N GLY A 106 -15.05 -18.12 -10.07
CA GLY A 106 -15.99 -19.07 -9.46
C GLY A 106 -15.48 -20.52 -9.35
N SER A 107 -14.31 -20.83 -9.89
CA SER A 107 -13.71 -22.17 -9.79
C SER A 107 -13.05 -22.42 -8.42
N GLU A 108 -12.89 -23.69 -8.06
CA GLU A 108 -12.08 -24.12 -6.91
C GLU A 108 -10.63 -23.59 -7.02
N GLU A 109 -10.08 -23.55 -8.24
CA GLU A 109 -8.75 -23.03 -8.51
C GLU A 109 -8.63 -21.54 -8.17
N ALA A 110 -9.67 -20.73 -8.44
CA ALA A 110 -9.72 -19.34 -8.03
C ALA A 110 -9.69 -19.22 -6.50
N GLY A 111 -10.47 -20.05 -5.79
CA GLY A 111 -10.44 -20.12 -4.33
C GLY A 111 -9.05 -20.42 -3.77
N ARG A 112 -8.35 -21.41 -4.33
CA ARG A 112 -6.99 -21.79 -3.94
C ARG A 112 -5.97 -20.65 -4.16
N HIS A 113 -6.03 -19.95 -5.29
CA HIS A 113 -5.09 -18.85 -5.58
C HIS A 113 -5.40 -17.59 -4.76
N ILE A 114 -6.66 -17.32 -4.44
CA ILE A 114 -7.03 -16.29 -3.47
C ILE A 114 -6.43 -16.63 -2.10
N GLY A 115 -6.55 -17.89 -1.66
CA GLY A 115 -5.90 -18.39 -0.44
C GLY A 115 -4.38 -18.23 -0.45
N TYR A 116 -3.75 -18.42 -1.61
CA TYR A 116 -2.31 -18.22 -1.77
C TYR A 116 -1.90 -16.74 -1.66
N LEU A 117 -2.70 -15.83 -2.19
CA LEU A 117 -2.47 -14.39 -2.05
C LEU A 117 -2.70 -13.92 -0.61
N THR A 118 -3.69 -14.46 0.10
CA THR A 118 -3.91 -14.13 1.51
C THR A 118 -2.81 -14.68 2.41
N LYS A 119 -2.19 -15.83 2.06
CA LYS A 119 -0.94 -16.28 2.71
C LYS A 119 0.15 -15.21 2.62
N TYR A 120 0.37 -14.63 1.44
CA TYR A 120 1.39 -13.59 1.27
C TYR A 120 1.03 -12.26 1.90
N LEU A 121 -0.25 -11.93 2.00
CA LEU A 121 -0.70 -10.82 2.83
C LEU A 121 -0.21 -11.01 4.27
N THR A 122 -0.48 -12.17 4.88
CA THR A 122 -0.10 -12.45 6.26
C THR A 122 1.41 -12.45 6.45
N LYS A 123 2.16 -13.07 5.53
CA LYS A 123 3.63 -13.01 5.55
C LYS A 123 4.15 -11.59 5.43
N SER A 124 3.61 -10.83 4.50
CA SER A 124 4.00 -9.46 4.25
C SER A 124 3.73 -8.56 5.46
N THR A 125 2.64 -8.80 6.20
CA THR A 125 2.31 -8.03 7.42
C THR A 125 3.04 -8.51 8.68
N GLY A 126 3.34 -9.81 8.77
CA GLY A 126 3.84 -10.46 9.98
C GLY A 126 5.34 -10.73 10.00
N GLU A 127 5.98 -10.90 8.83
CA GLU A 127 7.40 -11.27 8.75
C GLU A 127 8.28 -10.01 8.63
N VAL A 128 9.07 -9.79 9.68
CA VAL A 128 10.30 -9.00 9.64
C VAL A 128 11.42 -9.94 9.21
N VAL A 129 12.36 -9.47 8.37
CA VAL A 129 13.48 -10.30 7.92
C VAL A 129 14.42 -10.54 9.11
N GLU A 130 14.32 -11.71 9.73
CA GLU A 130 15.15 -12.12 10.86
C GLU A 130 16.41 -12.84 10.39
N ALA A 131 17.50 -12.63 11.13
CA ALA A 131 18.79 -13.26 10.87
C ALA A 131 18.94 -14.53 11.71
N ASN A 132 19.10 -15.67 11.04
CA ASN A 132 19.28 -16.99 11.66
C ASN A 132 20.77 -17.39 11.81
N SER A 133 21.70 -16.54 11.36
CA SER A 133 23.15 -16.76 11.50
C SER A 133 23.91 -15.46 11.73
N ASN A 134 25.15 -15.56 12.23
CA ASN A 134 26.06 -14.40 12.37
C ASN A 134 26.23 -13.69 11.02
N ARG A 135 26.53 -14.43 9.95
CA ARG A 135 26.70 -13.87 8.61
C ARG A 135 25.48 -13.08 8.13
N GLN A 136 24.26 -13.53 8.46
CA GLN A 136 23.04 -12.78 8.13
C GLN A 136 22.91 -11.51 8.98
N ARG A 137 23.26 -11.56 10.27
CA ARG A 137 23.28 -10.37 11.14
C ARG A 137 24.25 -9.33 10.60
N ASP A 138 25.49 -9.72 10.31
CA ASP A 138 26.52 -8.82 9.79
C ASP A 138 26.08 -8.20 8.45
N HIS A 139 25.45 -9.00 7.59
CA HIS A 139 24.90 -8.50 6.33
C HIS A 139 23.76 -7.49 6.55
N HIS A 140 22.85 -7.76 7.48
CA HIS A 140 21.77 -6.83 7.83
C HIS A 140 22.30 -5.55 8.45
N ASP A 141 23.32 -5.63 9.30
CA ASP A 141 23.92 -4.47 9.95
C ASP A 141 24.66 -3.60 8.93
N ARG A 142 25.40 -4.20 7.99
CA ARG A 142 25.99 -3.47 6.86
C ARG A 142 24.93 -2.81 5.98
N LEU A 143 23.87 -3.55 5.62
CA LEU A 143 22.77 -2.97 4.83
C LEU A 143 22.08 -1.82 5.56
N HIS A 144 21.88 -1.95 6.88
CA HIS A 144 21.30 -0.90 7.69
C HIS A 144 22.20 0.34 7.77
N ALA A 145 23.52 0.16 7.88
CA ALA A 145 24.48 1.26 7.88
C ALA A 145 24.38 2.08 6.58
N GLU A 146 24.36 1.42 5.42
CA GLU A 146 24.16 2.07 4.12
C GLU A 146 22.80 2.79 4.05
N LEU A 147 21.72 2.11 4.45
CA LEU A 147 20.37 2.68 4.43
C LEU A 147 20.22 3.86 5.40
N ALA A 148 21.00 3.94 6.47
CA ALA A 148 20.96 5.06 7.40
C ALA A 148 21.40 6.36 6.73
N ILE A 149 22.33 6.29 5.78
CA ILE A 149 22.88 7.43 5.03
C ILE A 149 22.35 7.54 3.61
N THR A 150 21.58 6.56 3.10
CA THR A 150 20.94 6.68 1.78
C THR A 150 19.61 7.45 1.88
N PRO A 151 19.35 8.50 1.09
CA PRO A 151 18.08 9.20 1.11
C PRO A 151 16.89 8.29 0.78
N CYS A 152 15.74 8.45 1.45
CA CYS A 152 14.59 7.55 1.25
C CYS A 152 13.38 8.20 0.54
N SER A 153 13.39 9.53 0.35
CA SER A 153 12.33 10.31 -0.30
C SER A 153 12.79 11.75 -0.53
N PRO A 154 12.08 12.56 -1.36
CA PRO A 154 12.36 13.99 -1.52
C PRO A 154 12.43 14.81 -0.22
N ARG A 155 11.76 14.34 0.84
CA ARG A 155 11.66 15.04 2.14
C ARG A 155 12.65 14.51 3.18
N CYS A 156 13.56 13.63 2.79
CA CYS A 156 14.46 12.95 3.71
C CYS A 156 15.53 13.92 4.23
N ALA A 157 15.67 14.06 5.55
CA ALA A 157 16.71 14.91 6.14
C ALA A 157 18.15 14.42 5.88
N VAL A 158 18.32 13.20 5.38
CA VAL A 158 19.60 12.65 4.93
C VAL A 158 20.15 13.41 3.71
N TRP A 159 19.29 14.03 2.89
CA TRP A 159 19.73 14.90 1.78
C TRP A 159 20.68 16.01 2.21
N LEU A 160 20.58 16.46 3.47
CA LEU A 160 21.47 17.48 4.02
C LEU A 160 22.93 17.00 4.06
N LEU A 161 23.18 15.70 4.22
CA LEU A 161 24.56 15.17 4.15
C LEU A 161 25.13 15.20 2.72
N TYR A 162 24.27 15.37 1.72
CA TYR A 162 24.62 15.48 0.30
C TYR A 162 24.56 16.93 -0.21
N GLY A 163 24.43 17.92 0.67
CA GLY A 163 24.37 19.33 0.27
C GLY A 163 23.05 19.74 -0.40
N VAL A 164 22.00 18.93 -0.29
CA VAL A 164 20.68 19.22 -0.86
C VAL A 164 19.68 19.48 0.26
N GLN A 165 18.93 20.58 0.15
CA GLN A 165 17.83 20.86 1.07
C GLN A 165 16.61 20.01 0.70
N PRO A 166 16.09 19.16 1.60
CA PRO A 166 14.93 18.33 1.31
C PRO A 166 13.68 19.16 1.07
N GLN A 167 12.75 18.64 0.28
CA GLN A 167 11.46 19.30 0.04
C GLN A 167 10.72 19.53 1.38
N GLY A 168 10.36 20.79 1.65
CA GLY A 168 9.71 21.18 2.90
C GLY A 168 10.66 21.23 4.11
N ALA A 169 11.96 21.50 3.87
CA ALA A 169 12.95 21.73 4.91
C ALA A 169 12.47 22.73 5.98
N ASN A 170 12.79 22.45 7.24
CA ASN A 170 12.44 23.30 8.37
C ASN A 170 13.46 23.15 9.51
N SER A 171 13.45 24.10 10.44
CA SER A 171 14.37 24.18 11.58
C SER A 171 14.34 22.98 12.53
N LYS A 172 13.34 22.10 12.45
CA LYS A 172 13.25 20.88 13.28
C LYS A 172 13.90 19.67 12.62
N MET A 173 14.36 19.79 11.38
CA MET A 173 15.12 18.73 10.72
C MET A 173 16.55 18.71 11.24
N THR A 174 17.10 17.51 11.41
CA THR A 174 18.49 17.29 11.82
C THR A 174 19.20 16.59 10.67
N PRO A 175 20.32 17.12 10.15
CA PRO A 175 21.10 16.48 9.11
C PRO A 175 21.39 15.01 9.42
N GLY A 176 21.22 14.14 8.43
CA GLY A 176 21.46 12.69 8.57
C GLY A 176 20.41 11.92 9.39
N HIS A 177 19.46 12.59 10.05
CA HIS A 177 18.50 11.92 10.92
C HIS A 177 17.06 11.99 10.38
N CYS A 178 16.67 10.95 9.64
CA CYS A 178 15.31 10.78 9.13
C CYS A 178 14.50 9.78 9.97
N LYS A 179 13.29 10.18 10.39
CA LYS A 179 12.34 9.32 11.15
C LYS A 179 11.58 8.31 10.27
N GLY A 180 11.87 8.31 8.97
CA GLY A 180 11.27 7.42 7.98
C GLY A 180 11.49 5.96 8.34
N ARG A 181 10.51 5.11 8.02
CA ARG A 181 10.63 3.68 8.31
C ARG A 181 11.80 3.04 7.56
N ALA A 182 12.18 3.57 6.39
CA ALA A 182 13.24 3.04 5.54
C ALA A 182 14.59 2.86 6.27
N HIS A 183 14.91 3.81 7.16
CA HIS A 183 16.14 3.85 7.95
C HIS A 183 16.08 2.99 9.20
N ARG A 184 14.96 2.31 9.48
CA ARG A 184 14.86 1.43 10.65
C ARG A 184 15.46 0.08 10.31
N ARG A 185 16.39 -0.38 11.15
CA ARG A 185 16.93 -1.75 11.11
C ARG A 185 15.87 -2.83 10.95
N ALA A 186 14.74 -2.70 11.63
CA ALA A 186 13.63 -3.66 11.56
C ALA A 186 12.94 -3.75 10.18
N THR A 187 13.20 -2.82 9.25
CA THR A 187 12.55 -2.82 7.93
C THR A 187 13.50 -3.06 6.77
N LEU A 188 14.81 -2.92 6.98
CA LEU A 188 15.87 -3.12 5.98
C LEU A 188 15.50 -2.54 4.61
N GLY A 189 15.06 -1.28 4.58
CA GLY A 189 14.81 -0.56 3.33
C GLY A 189 13.49 -0.91 2.64
N LEU A 190 12.61 -1.70 3.28
CA LEU A 190 11.25 -1.99 2.77
C LEU A 190 10.17 -1.27 3.60
N PRO A 191 10.12 0.08 3.55
CA PRO A 191 9.10 0.85 4.24
C PRO A 191 7.75 0.73 3.55
N GLY A 192 6.68 0.70 4.34
CA GLY A 192 5.37 1.13 3.85
C GLY A 192 4.34 0.02 3.65
N ARG A 193 3.38 0.32 2.78
CA ARG A 193 2.16 -0.47 2.59
C ARG A 193 2.46 -1.58 1.58
N ARG A 194 2.73 -2.76 2.08
CA ARG A 194 3.02 -3.95 1.28
C ARG A 194 1.79 -4.63 0.67
N VAL A 195 0.64 -3.97 0.78
CA VAL A 195 -0.65 -4.40 0.22
C VAL A 195 -1.12 -3.34 -0.74
N LEU A 196 -1.02 -3.63 -2.02
CA LEU A 196 -1.37 -2.73 -3.10
C LEU A 196 -2.77 -3.05 -3.60
N VAL A 197 -3.48 -2.00 -3.97
CA VAL A 197 -4.84 -2.06 -4.49
C VAL A 197 -4.93 -1.06 -5.64
N SER A 198 -5.85 -1.30 -6.57
CA SER A 198 -6.05 -0.51 -7.78
C SER A 198 -6.57 0.93 -7.57
N ARG A 199 -6.20 1.61 -6.47
CA ARG A 199 -6.60 3.01 -6.18
C ARG A 199 -6.16 3.97 -7.29
N LYS A 200 -4.91 3.88 -7.74
CA LYS A 200 -4.38 4.74 -8.82
C LYS A 200 -5.07 4.50 -10.17
N TRP A 201 -5.60 3.30 -10.40
CA TRP A 201 -6.31 2.96 -11.64
C TRP A 201 -7.79 3.34 -11.58
N SER A 202 -8.44 3.05 -10.45
CA SER A 202 -9.89 3.27 -10.30
C SER A 202 -10.26 4.67 -9.85
N GLY A 203 -9.30 5.45 -9.32
CA GLY A 203 -9.58 6.72 -8.64
C GLY A 203 -10.33 6.56 -7.31
N LYS A 204 -10.75 5.35 -6.95
CA LYS A 204 -11.59 5.06 -5.78
C LYS A 204 -10.76 4.80 -4.53
N SER A 205 -11.19 5.36 -3.41
CA SER A 205 -10.70 5.06 -2.07
C SER A 205 -11.30 3.75 -1.52
N LEU A 206 -10.82 3.30 -0.36
CA LEU A 206 -11.45 2.17 0.34
C LEU A 206 -12.87 2.50 0.83
N ALA A 207 -13.14 3.77 1.13
CA ALA A 207 -14.48 4.22 1.51
C ALA A 207 -15.43 4.10 0.33
N ASP A 208 -14.99 4.52 -0.86
CA ASP A 208 -15.79 4.42 -2.09
C ASP A 208 -16.10 2.96 -2.42
N HIS A 209 -15.11 2.07 -2.35
CA HIS A 209 -15.36 0.63 -2.54
C HIS A 209 -16.26 0.00 -1.46
N LYS A 210 -16.26 0.55 -0.24
CA LYS A 210 -17.20 0.12 0.81
C LYS A 210 -18.61 0.61 0.48
N ALA A 211 -18.76 1.84 0.00
CA ALA A 211 -20.03 2.39 -0.44
C ALA A 211 -20.59 1.61 -1.63
N ASP A 212 -19.79 1.36 -2.68
CA ASP A 212 -20.17 0.55 -3.85
C ASP A 212 -20.73 -0.82 -3.43
N ARG A 213 -20.03 -1.54 -2.53
CA ARG A 213 -20.47 -2.84 -2.04
C ARG A 213 -21.76 -2.74 -1.22
N LYS A 214 -21.90 -1.69 -0.39
CA LYS A 214 -23.11 -1.44 0.38
C LYS A 214 -24.30 -1.21 -0.56
N THR A 215 -24.13 -0.38 -1.59
CA THR A 215 -25.15 -0.13 -2.61
C THR A 215 -25.54 -1.41 -3.33
N PHE A 216 -24.56 -2.17 -3.84
CA PHE A 216 -24.82 -3.46 -4.49
C PHE A 216 -25.65 -4.43 -3.62
N VAL A 217 -25.29 -4.58 -2.34
CA VAL A 217 -26.05 -5.43 -1.41
C VAL A 217 -27.44 -4.87 -1.16
N ARG A 218 -27.59 -3.55 -1.02
CA ARG A 218 -28.92 -2.91 -0.85
C ARG A 218 -29.80 -3.15 -2.06
N ASP A 219 -29.28 -2.98 -3.28
CA ASP A 219 -30.03 -3.17 -4.52
C ASP A 219 -30.46 -4.64 -4.68
N MET A 220 -29.57 -5.58 -4.35
CA MET A 220 -29.88 -7.01 -4.36
C MET A 220 -30.97 -7.39 -3.36
N LEU A 221 -30.90 -6.85 -2.14
CA LEU A 221 -31.93 -7.06 -1.11
C LEU A 221 -33.27 -6.44 -1.53
N ALA A 222 -33.25 -5.23 -2.11
CA ALA A 222 -34.44 -4.57 -2.63
C ALA A 222 -35.10 -5.37 -3.75
N GLY A 223 -34.31 -6.03 -4.61
CA GLY A 223 -34.81 -6.93 -5.66
C GLY A 223 -35.65 -8.11 -5.15
N VAL A 224 -35.54 -8.47 -3.87
CA VAL A 224 -36.36 -9.51 -3.21
C VAL A 224 -37.32 -8.94 -2.16
N GLY A 225 -37.57 -7.63 -2.21
CA GLY A 225 -38.49 -6.94 -1.30
C GLY A 225 -37.94 -6.66 0.10
N ILE A 226 -36.63 -6.83 0.33
CA ILE A 226 -35.99 -6.50 1.61
C ILE A 226 -35.41 -5.08 1.51
N GLU A 227 -36.17 -4.10 1.98
CA GLU A 227 -35.71 -2.72 2.02
C GLU A 227 -34.82 -2.43 3.24
N LYS A 228 -33.68 -1.80 2.98
CA LYS A 228 -32.76 -1.27 4.01
C LYS A 228 -32.61 0.23 3.81
N PRO A 229 -33.59 1.05 4.26
CA PRO A 229 -33.52 2.49 4.10
C PRO A 229 -32.30 3.05 4.85
N GLU A 230 -31.66 4.03 4.25
CA GLU A 230 -30.57 4.73 4.90
C GLU A 230 -31.14 5.61 6.00
N ARG A 231 -30.67 5.44 7.23
CA ARG A 231 -31.11 6.27 8.34
C ARG A 231 -30.59 7.69 8.12
N ASP A 232 -31.48 8.67 8.11
CA ASP A 232 -31.08 10.07 8.18
C ASP A 232 -30.40 10.33 9.53
N THR A 233 -29.11 10.63 9.48
CA THR A 233 -28.29 10.93 10.66
C THR A 233 -27.91 12.40 10.76
N SER A 234 -28.46 13.26 9.88
CA SER A 234 -28.16 14.70 9.85
C SER A 234 -28.48 15.42 11.16
N ARG A 235 -29.44 14.89 11.93
CA ARG A 235 -29.87 15.43 13.23
C ARG A 235 -29.14 14.82 14.43
N LEU A 236 -28.17 13.93 14.20
CA LEU A 236 -27.45 13.25 15.28
C LEU A 236 -26.07 13.87 15.50
N ILE A 237 -25.68 14.01 16.77
CA ILE A 237 -24.33 14.44 17.16
C ILE A 237 -23.61 13.23 17.74
N TRP A 238 -22.48 12.86 17.12
CA TRP A 238 -21.64 11.78 17.61
C TRP A 238 -20.66 12.32 18.65
N ARG A 239 -20.67 11.73 19.85
CA ARG A 239 -19.70 12.03 20.91
C ARG A 239 -18.90 10.77 21.23
N LYS A 240 -17.64 10.97 21.65
CA LYS A 240 -16.87 9.85 22.22
C LYS A 240 -17.49 9.49 23.55
N VAL A 241 -17.70 8.20 23.73
CA VAL A 241 -18.15 7.62 24.99
C VAL A 241 -17.02 7.73 26.01
N GLU A 242 -17.35 8.16 27.23
CA GLU A 242 -16.39 8.21 28.34
C GLU A 242 -16.22 6.83 29.00
N SER A 243 -15.08 6.63 29.65
CA SER A 243 -14.85 5.40 30.40
C SER A 243 -15.82 5.32 31.58
N GLY A 244 -16.63 4.27 31.65
CA GLY A 244 -17.60 4.06 32.74
C GLY A 244 -18.97 4.72 32.54
N ASP A 245 -19.26 5.26 31.36
CA ASP A 245 -20.58 5.84 31.05
C ASP A 245 -21.72 4.81 31.26
N PRO A 246 -22.66 5.06 32.20
CA PRO A 246 -23.71 4.11 32.56
C PRO A 246 -24.79 3.96 31.47
N HIS A 247 -24.82 4.85 30.49
CA HIS A 247 -25.74 4.77 29.35
C HIS A 247 -25.22 3.88 28.22
N VAL A 248 -24.02 3.34 28.37
CA VAL A 248 -23.42 2.42 27.41
C VAL A 248 -23.76 0.99 27.83
N PRO A 249 -24.43 0.20 26.96
CA PRO A 249 -24.68 -1.19 27.26
C PRO A 249 -23.36 -1.94 27.54
N PRO A 250 -23.36 -2.91 28.47
CA PRO A 250 -22.19 -3.74 28.72
C PRO A 250 -21.63 -4.34 27.43
N ARG A 251 -20.31 -4.48 27.34
CA ARG A 251 -19.63 -4.99 26.13
C ARG A 251 -20.21 -6.32 25.63
N ALA A 252 -20.57 -7.22 26.55
CA ALA A 252 -21.20 -8.49 26.21
C ALA A 252 -22.52 -8.31 25.44
N HIS A 253 -23.37 -7.34 25.84
CA HIS A 253 -24.63 -7.05 25.16
C HIS A 253 -24.39 -6.47 23.77
N LEU A 254 -23.42 -5.55 23.63
CA LEU A 254 -23.05 -4.99 22.32
C LEU A 254 -22.54 -6.08 21.36
N LEU A 255 -21.74 -7.01 21.86
CA LEU A 255 -21.26 -8.15 21.08
C LEU A 255 -22.40 -9.08 20.67
N MET A 256 -23.30 -9.43 21.59
CA MET A 256 -24.46 -10.28 21.28
C MET A 256 -25.40 -9.62 20.26
N HIS A 257 -25.65 -8.31 20.38
CA HIS A 257 -26.42 -7.55 19.40
C HIS A 257 -25.74 -7.59 18.02
N ALA A 258 -24.42 -7.32 17.95
CA ALA A 258 -23.67 -7.36 16.69
C ALA A 258 -23.66 -8.76 16.05
N ILE A 259 -23.59 -9.83 16.86
CA ILE A 259 -23.68 -11.22 16.38
C ILE A 259 -25.07 -11.49 15.81
N SER A 260 -26.14 -11.14 16.54
CA SER A 260 -27.52 -11.33 16.09
C SER A 260 -27.80 -10.57 14.79
N GLU A 261 -27.35 -9.31 14.70
CA GLU A 261 -27.46 -8.49 13.49
C GLU A 261 -26.73 -9.14 12.30
N ARG A 262 -25.52 -9.67 12.52
CA ARG A 262 -24.75 -10.35 11.47
C ARG A 262 -25.41 -11.65 10.99
N ILE A 263 -25.99 -12.43 11.90
CA ILE A 263 -26.76 -13.63 11.56
C ILE A 263 -27.97 -13.26 10.70
N ALA A 264 -28.73 -12.23 11.13
CA ALA A 264 -29.89 -11.74 10.39
C ALA A 264 -29.51 -11.24 8.98
N TRP A 265 -28.46 -10.42 8.87
CA TRP A 265 -27.99 -9.93 7.57
C TRP A 265 -27.50 -11.05 6.66
N LYS A 266 -26.82 -12.07 7.21
CA LYS A 266 -26.41 -13.23 6.42
C LYS A 266 -27.63 -13.99 5.88
N ALA A 267 -28.63 -14.24 6.72
CA ALA A 267 -29.86 -14.91 6.28
C ALA A 267 -30.65 -14.11 5.23
N GLU A 268 -30.70 -12.78 5.35
CA GLU A 268 -31.28 -11.90 4.33
C GLU A 268 -30.52 -11.98 3.00
N TYR A 269 -29.19 -11.92 3.05
CA TYR A 269 -28.34 -12.00 1.86
C TYR A 269 -28.42 -13.38 1.18
N ASP A 270 -28.37 -14.46 1.96
CA ASP A 270 -28.46 -15.83 1.43
C ASP A 270 -29.84 -16.07 0.77
N ARG A 271 -30.93 -15.53 1.35
CA ARG A 271 -32.27 -15.53 0.71
C ARG A 271 -32.28 -14.77 -0.61
N ALA A 272 -31.63 -13.60 -0.66
CA ALA A 272 -31.55 -12.82 -1.88
C ALA A 272 -30.76 -13.53 -2.99
N LEU A 273 -29.65 -14.19 -2.64
CA LEU A 273 -28.89 -15.03 -3.56
C LEU A 273 -29.71 -16.20 -4.10
N LEU A 274 -30.47 -16.89 -3.24
CA LEU A 274 -31.32 -18.01 -3.65
C LEU A 274 -32.41 -17.57 -4.63
N ALA A 275 -33.05 -16.42 -4.38
CA ALA A 275 -34.04 -15.87 -5.30
C ALA A 275 -33.43 -15.45 -6.65
N ALA A 276 -32.21 -14.92 -6.65
CA ALA A 276 -31.50 -14.51 -7.86
C ALA A 276 -31.02 -15.69 -8.72
N ALA A 277 -30.80 -16.87 -8.13
CA ALA A 277 -30.35 -18.07 -8.84
C ALA A 277 -31.44 -18.72 -9.71
N GLY A 278 -32.72 -18.35 -9.54
CA GLY A 278 -33.85 -18.99 -10.22
C GLY A 278 -34.10 -20.44 -9.78
N PRO A 279 -35.17 -21.11 -10.26
CA PRO A 279 -35.41 -22.51 -9.96
C PRO A 279 -34.32 -23.40 -10.58
N PRO A 280 -33.92 -24.50 -9.91
CA PRO A 280 -32.91 -25.41 -10.44
C PRO A 280 -33.35 -25.98 -11.79
N GLY A 281 -32.56 -25.71 -12.85
CA GLY A 281 -32.82 -26.16 -14.23
C GLY A 281 -33.03 -25.06 -15.28
N GLY A 282 -32.95 -23.77 -14.92
CA GLY A 282 -32.93 -22.68 -15.90
C GLY A 282 -31.58 -22.57 -16.64
N PRO A 283 -31.55 -22.05 -17.89
CA PRO A 283 -30.32 -21.96 -18.67
C PRO A 283 -29.29 -21.08 -17.95
N GLU A 284 -28.06 -21.56 -17.85
CA GLU A 284 -26.93 -20.81 -17.31
C GLU A 284 -26.82 -19.46 -18.05
N THR A 285 -27.09 -18.37 -17.35
CA THR A 285 -26.81 -17.02 -17.85
C THR A 285 -25.31 -16.81 -17.82
N SER A 286 -24.63 -17.35 -18.84
CA SER A 286 -23.30 -16.92 -19.23
C SER A 286 -23.36 -15.41 -19.55
N ALA A 287 -22.44 -14.63 -19.00
CA ALA A 287 -22.29 -13.21 -19.28
C ALA A 287 -21.65 -12.95 -20.67
N ILE A 288 -22.04 -13.73 -21.67
CA ILE A 288 -21.64 -13.60 -23.07
C ILE A 288 -22.94 -13.61 -23.88
N GLU A 289 -23.30 -12.48 -24.50
CA GLU A 289 -24.37 -12.43 -25.49
C GLU A 289 -24.05 -13.45 -26.60
N GLN A 290 -24.94 -14.43 -26.81
CA GLN A 290 -24.88 -15.26 -28.00
C GLN A 290 -25.15 -14.39 -29.22
N ALA A 291 -24.14 -14.23 -30.08
CA ALA A 291 -24.29 -13.57 -31.36
C ALA A 291 -25.34 -14.31 -32.21
N ALA A 292 -26.34 -13.57 -32.70
CA ALA A 292 -27.35 -14.09 -33.61
C ALA A 292 -26.72 -14.51 -34.95
N ALA A 293 -27.22 -15.62 -35.50
CA ALA A 293 -26.91 -16.12 -36.84
C ALA A 293 -27.65 -15.35 -37.94
#